data_AF-A0AAW7ZFS9-F1
#
_entry.id   AF-A0AAW7ZFS9-F1
#
_cell.length_a   1.000
_cell.length_b   1.000
_cell.length_c   1.000
_cell.angle_alpha   90.00
_cell.angle_beta   90.00
_cell.angle_gamma   90.00
#
_symmetry.space_group_name_H-M   'P 1'
#
loop_
_entity.id
_entity.type
_entity.pdbx_description
1 polymer ?
#
loop_
_entity_poly.entity_id
_entity_poly.type
_entity_poly.pdbx_seq_one_letter_code
_entity_poly.pdbx_strand_id
1 'polypeptide(L)'
;MKYKGQITGLEVFSIVEVAFLGKVADLLINPDSGMIDFLVIEPEIKFLEYRLVAFNDVAGFGQDALTVETSAKVKNISSDPHALGLLYNGVNVVGAKVMTRSGRFSGVIDEILIDENSGKITECRWISDNKKSGFIPNNLIINFGKDLLIVDDEFESSISNTTPDQIAPLQVVTKLEKAYGSRFNPLEVKELVPFSKPKPYLVGRLVLTDILAEDGNIIAQSGDVVTQEMIERAVAADKYVDLTLNTRDK
;
A
#
# COMPACT_ATOMS: atom_id res chain seq x y z
N MET A 1 14.77 9.72 10.03
CA MET A 1 13.30 9.88 10.08
C MET A 1 12.79 9.81 8.67
N LYS A 2 11.76 9.00 8.43
CA LYS A 2 11.14 8.82 7.10
C LYS A 2 9.62 8.83 7.21
N TYR A 3 8.97 9.36 6.17
CA TYR A 3 7.52 9.24 6.04
C TYR A 3 7.13 7.84 5.57
N LYS A 4 5.94 7.35 5.94
CA LYS A 4 5.44 6.05 5.43
C LYS A 4 5.44 6.05 3.91
N GLY A 5 4.98 7.12 3.26
CA GLY A 5 4.99 7.24 1.79
C GLY A 5 6.37 7.13 1.14
N GLN A 6 7.46 7.36 1.88
CA GLN A 6 8.83 7.18 1.39
C GLN A 6 9.37 5.75 1.58
N ILE A 7 8.72 4.94 2.42
CA ILE A 7 9.10 3.56 2.69
C ILE A 7 8.26 2.63 1.82
N THR A 8 6.95 2.88 1.71
CA THR A 8 6.08 2.16 0.80
C THR A 8 6.49 2.39 -0.65
N GLY A 9 6.59 1.31 -1.43
CA GLY A 9 7.02 1.32 -2.82
C GLY A 9 8.52 1.14 -3.01
N LEU A 10 9.33 1.18 -1.94
CA LEU A 10 10.76 0.89 -2.04
C LEU A 10 10.99 -0.54 -2.51
N GLU A 11 12.00 -0.71 -3.36
CA GLU A 11 12.47 -2.01 -3.81
C GLU A 11 13.33 -2.65 -2.71
N VAL A 12 13.10 -3.93 -2.46
CA VAL A 12 13.78 -4.68 -1.40
C VAL A 12 14.88 -5.55 -2.00
N PHE A 13 16.11 -5.40 -1.50
CA PHE A 13 17.27 -6.17 -1.96
C PHE A 13 17.97 -6.92 -0.83
N SER A 14 18.47 -8.11 -1.15
CA SER A 14 19.42 -8.86 -0.33
C SER A 14 20.84 -8.35 -0.58
N ILE A 15 21.59 -8.05 0.48
CA ILE A 15 22.98 -7.59 0.40
C ILE A 15 23.90 -8.75 -0.02
N VAL A 16 23.78 -9.90 0.64
CA VAL A 16 24.68 -11.04 0.41
C VAL A 16 24.43 -11.70 -0.94
N GLU A 17 23.16 -11.86 -1.32
CA GLU A 17 22.81 -12.56 -2.56
C GLU A 17 22.67 -11.61 -3.75
N VAL A 18 22.68 -10.29 -3.52
CA VAL A 18 22.48 -9.25 -4.54
C VAL A 18 21.21 -9.54 -5.37
N ALA A 19 20.13 -9.87 -4.65
CA ALA A 19 18.89 -10.35 -5.23
C ALA A 19 17.74 -9.38 -4.92
N PHE A 20 16.89 -9.13 -5.92
CA PHE A 20 15.63 -8.43 -5.74
C PHE A 20 14.60 -9.35 -5.08
N LEU A 21 13.96 -8.88 -4.02
CA LEU A 21 13.05 -9.68 -3.19
C LEU A 21 11.58 -9.24 -3.30
N GLY A 22 11.31 -8.08 -3.89
CA GLY A 22 9.98 -7.50 -4.04
C GLY A 22 9.94 -6.01 -3.72
N LYS A 23 8.74 -5.47 -3.50
CA LYS A 23 8.52 -4.06 -3.14
C LYS A 23 7.78 -3.96 -1.82
N VAL A 24 8.08 -2.93 -1.03
CA VAL A 24 7.34 -2.68 0.21
C VAL A 24 5.90 -2.27 -0.14
N ALA A 25 4.93 -3.10 0.21
CA ALA A 25 3.51 -2.83 0.01
C ALA A 25 2.93 -2.00 1.14
N ASP A 26 3.22 -2.40 2.38
CA ASP A 26 2.66 -1.74 3.58
C ASP A 26 3.52 -2.01 4.83
N LEU A 27 3.14 -1.41 5.94
CA LEU A 27 3.80 -1.53 7.25
C LEU A 27 2.78 -2.03 8.28
N LEU A 28 3.13 -3.10 9.00
CA LEU A 28 2.32 -3.62 10.10
C LEU A 28 2.67 -2.90 11.39
N ILE A 29 1.71 -2.15 11.90
CA ILE A 29 1.86 -1.32 13.10
C ILE A 29 1.28 -2.08 14.30
N ASN A 30 2.06 -2.15 15.36
CA ASN A 30 1.64 -2.67 16.64
C ASN A 30 0.81 -1.61 17.38
N PRO A 31 -0.48 -1.88 17.67
CA PRO A 31 -1.35 -0.89 18.30
C PRO A 31 -0.96 -0.58 19.74
N ASP A 32 -0.39 -1.54 20.45
CA ASP A 32 -0.04 -1.40 21.87
C ASP A 32 1.21 -0.55 22.06
N SER A 33 2.19 -0.68 21.14
CA SER A 33 3.48 0.02 21.23
C SER A 33 3.60 1.25 20.33
N GLY A 34 2.75 1.37 19.28
CA GLY A 34 2.88 2.41 18.27
C GLY A 34 4.16 2.30 17.43
N MET A 35 4.69 1.08 17.30
CA MET A 35 5.88 0.76 16.52
C MET A 35 5.54 -0.11 15.31
N ILE A 36 6.41 -0.10 14.32
CA ILE A 36 6.31 -0.99 13.16
C ILE A 36 7.06 -2.27 13.51
N ASP A 37 6.33 -3.38 13.56
CA ASP A 37 6.93 -4.69 13.85
C ASP A 37 7.39 -5.37 12.55
N PHE A 38 6.64 -5.20 11.46
CA PHE A 38 6.92 -5.82 10.18
C PHE A 38 6.66 -4.89 8.99
N LEU A 39 7.41 -5.13 7.91
CA LEU A 39 7.14 -4.59 6.59
C LEU A 39 6.58 -5.70 5.71
N VAL A 40 5.51 -5.37 4.99
CA VAL A 40 4.86 -6.26 4.03
C VAL A 40 5.50 -6.06 2.67
N ILE A 41 5.98 -7.15 2.06
CA ILE A 41 6.67 -7.15 0.78
C ILE A 41 5.79 -7.82 -0.26
N GLU A 42 5.41 -7.07 -1.31
CA GLU A 42 4.79 -7.59 -2.52
C GLU A 42 5.88 -8.23 -3.40
N PRO A 43 5.80 -9.53 -3.70
CA PRO A 43 6.70 -10.16 -4.65
C PRO A 43 6.48 -9.60 -6.07
N GLU A 44 7.49 -9.70 -6.92
CA GLU A 44 7.41 -9.23 -8.32
C GLU A 44 6.22 -9.85 -9.07
N ILE A 45 5.99 -11.14 -8.85
CA ILE A 45 4.85 -11.87 -9.37
C ILE A 45 3.70 -11.72 -8.38
N LYS A 46 2.73 -10.85 -8.70
CA LYS A 46 1.60 -10.49 -7.83
C LYS A 46 0.67 -11.64 -7.40
N PHE A 47 0.76 -12.79 -8.05
CA PHE A 47 0.02 -14.00 -7.68
C PHE A 47 0.66 -14.78 -6.53
N LEU A 48 1.92 -14.49 -6.19
CA LEU A 48 2.60 -15.10 -5.07
C LEU A 48 2.15 -14.45 -3.76
N GLU A 49 2.22 -15.22 -2.67
CA GLU A 49 1.85 -14.72 -1.36
C GLU A 49 2.76 -13.56 -0.91
N TYR A 50 2.17 -12.62 -0.16
CA TYR A 50 2.92 -11.55 0.46
C TYR A 50 3.95 -12.10 1.44
N ARG A 51 5.09 -11.42 1.46
CA ARG A 51 6.19 -11.73 2.37
C ARG A 51 6.30 -10.66 3.44
N LEU A 52 7.09 -10.95 4.46
CA LEU A 52 7.32 -10.10 5.61
C LEU A 52 8.81 -9.99 5.90
N VAL A 53 9.19 -8.81 6.34
CA VAL A 53 10.50 -8.53 6.94
C VAL A 53 10.24 -7.91 8.31
N ALA A 54 10.82 -8.49 9.36
CA ALA A 54 10.76 -7.86 10.68
C ALA A 54 11.54 -6.54 10.63
N PHE A 55 11.07 -5.51 11.32
CA PHE A 55 11.75 -4.20 11.31
C PHE A 55 13.22 -4.32 11.73
N ASN A 56 13.51 -5.17 12.73
CA ASN A 56 14.86 -5.42 13.22
C ASN A 56 15.77 -6.18 12.23
N ASP A 57 15.21 -6.81 11.20
CA ASP A 57 15.99 -7.51 10.15
C ASP A 57 16.29 -6.59 8.95
N VAL A 58 15.80 -5.34 8.96
CA VAL A 58 16.12 -4.33 7.95
C VAL A 58 17.53 -3.78 8.21
N ALA A 59 18.40 -3.86 7.20
CA ALA A 59 19.75 -3.29 7.27
C ALA A 59 19.76 -1.79 6.97
N GLY A 60 18.85 -1.32 6.11
CA GLY A 60 18.70 0.10 5.83
C GLY A 60 17.50 0.44 4.94
N PHE A 61 16.96 1.65 5.10
CA PHE A 61 15.80 2.14 4.36
C PHE A 61 16.14 2.94 3.09
N GLY A 62 17.43 3.20 2.83
CA GLY A 62 17.96 3.88 1.64
C GLY A 62 17.22 5.14 1.18
N GLN A 63 17.51 5.66 -0.01
CA GLN A 63 16.62 6.59 -0.71
C GLN A 63 15.86 5.88 -1.82
N ASP A 64 16.55 4.94 -2.48
CA ASP A 64 16.04 4.22 -3.65
C ASP A 64 15.57 2.79 -3.31
N ALA A 65 16.09 2.21 -2.23
CA ALA A 65 15.86 0.82 -1.90
C ALA A 65 15.93 0.54 -0.39
N LEU A 66 15.21 -0.49 0.03
CA LEU A 66 15.33 -1.12 1.34
C LEU A 66 16.26 -2.33 1.23
N THR A 67 17.17 -2.49 2.17
CA THR A 67 18.13 -3.59 2.18
C THR A 67 17.92 -4.51 3.37
N VAL A 68 18.12 -5.81 3.14
CA VAL A 68 18.21 -6.85 4.17
C VAL A 68 19.51 -7.62 3.98
N GLU A 69 20.05 -8.20 5.05
CA GLU A 69 21.30 -8.96 4.95
C GLU A 69 21.20 -10.14 3.98
N THR A 70 20.13 -10.95 4.11
CA THR A 70 19.93 -12.18 3.34
C THR A 70 18.45 -12.40 3.04
N SER A 71 18.11 -13.07 1.93
CA SER A 71 16.74 -13.45 1.57
C SER A 71 16.05 -14.32 2.63
N ALA A 72 16.82 -15.06 3.44
CA ALA A 72 16.30 -15.87 4.55
C ALA A 72 15.57 -15.05 5.64
N LYS A 73 15.80 -13.73 5.69
CA LYS A 73 15.08 -12.81 6.57
C LYS A 73 13.69 -12.46 6.05
N VAL A 74 13.44 -12.69 4.76
CA VAL A 74 12.15 -12.46 4.13
C VAL A 74 11.34 -13.75 4.21
N LYS A 75 10.27 -13.73 5.00
CA LYS A 75 9.45 -14.90 5.29
C LYS A 75 8.05 -14.73 4.71
N ASN A 76 7.32 -15.81 4.52
CA ASN A 76 5.94 -15.72 4.07
C ASN A 76 5.04 -15.21 5.20
N ILE A 77 4.02 -14.41 4.87
CA ILE A 77 3.10 -13.85 5.88
C ILE A 77 2.40 -14.94 6.70
N SER A 78 2.12 -16.08 6.07
CA SER A 78 1.49 -17.26 6.66
C SER A 78 2.36 -17.95 7.73
N SER A 79 3.67 -17.70 7.74
CA SER A 79 4.62 -18.37 8.64
C SER A 79 4.73 -17.73 10.03
N ASP A 80 4.25 -16.49 10.19
CA ASP A 80 4.36 -15.74 11.45
C ASP A 80 2.97 -15.45 12.04
N PRO A 81 2.57 -16.13 13.13
CA PRO A 81 1.27 -15.91 13.78
C PRO A 81 1.09 -14.50 14.33
N HIS A 82 2.17 -13.84 14.75
CA HIS A 82 2.11 -12.49 15.29
C HIS A 82 1.78 -11.48 14.19
N ALA A 83 2.42 -11.62 13.03
CA ALA A 83 2.11 -10.78 11.88
C ALA A 83 0.68 -10.99 11.35
N LEU A 84 0.18 -12.24 11.35
CA LEU A 84 -1.22 -12.52 11.04
C LEU A 84 -2.17 -11.82 12.02
N GLY A 85 -1.86 -11.83 13.32
CA GLY A 85 -2.62 -11.11 14.35
C GLY A 85 -2.70 -9.60 14.07
N LEU A 86 -1.57 -8.98 13.74
CA LEU A 86 -1.52 -7.56 13.36
C LEU A 86 -2.34 -7.28 12.09
N LEU A 87 -2.26 -8.16 11.10
CA LEU A 87 -3.04 -8.04 9.86
C LEU A 87 -4.56 -8.15 10.11
N TYR A 88 -4.98 -9.10 10.95
CA TYR A 88 -6.40 -9.25 11.31
C TYR A 88 -6.93 -8.08 12.12
N ASN A 89 -6.10 -7.50 13.01
CA ASN A 89 -6.43 -6.27 13.72
C ASN A 89 -6.57 -5.08 12.75
N GLY A 90 -5.79 -5.07 11.66
CA GLY A 90 -5.95 -4.15 10.54
C GLY A 90 -5.66 -2.70 10.89
N VAL A 91 -4.71 -2.45 11.79
CA VAL A 91 -4.39 -1.12 12.31
C VAL A 91 -3.82 -0.24 11.19
N ASN A 92 -4.64 0.69 10.69
CA ASN A 92 -4.26 1.64 9.64
C ASN A 92 -4.24 3.05 10.21
N VAL A 93 -3.04 3.55 10.52
CA VAL A 93 -2.90 4.91 11.07
C VAL A 93 -3.10 5.97 9.99
N VAL A 94 -2.58 5.75 8.79
CA VAL A 94 -2.84 6.62 7.64
C VAL A 94 -4.28 6.39 7.14
N GLY A 95 -5.07 7.45 7.06
CA GLY A 95 -6.50 7.43 6.77
C GLY A 95 -7.40 7.30 8.01
N ALA A 96 -6.83 7.08 9.21
CA ALA A 96 -7.62 6.99 10.43
C ALA A 96 -8.31 8.31 10.77
N LYS A 97 -9.52 8.21 11.32
CA LYS A 97 -10.21 9.36 11.93
C LYS A 97 -9.59 9.65 13.28
N VAL A 98 -9.36 10.92 13.58
CA VAL A 98 -8.85 11.32 14.90
C VAL A 98 -10.02 11.61 15.82
N MET A 99 -10.03 10.99 17.00
CA MET A 99 -11.01 11.20 18.06
C MET A 99 -10.30 11.58 19.34
N THR A 100 -10.78 12.63 19.99
CA THR A 100 -10.30 13.05 21.31
C THR A 100 -10.83 12.16 22.44
N ARG A 101 -10.21 12.18 23.62
CA ARG A 101 -10.68 11.41 24.79
C ARG A 101 -12.13 11.74 25.17
N SER A 102 -12.56 12.99 24.96
CA SER A 102 -13.94 13.45 25.15
C SER A 102 -14.94 12.93 24.10
N GLY A 103 -14.48 12.23 23.06
CA GLY A 103 -15.31 11.64 22.01
C GLY A 103 -15.59 12.56 20.82
N ARG A 104 -14.94 13.73 20.75
CA ARG A 104 -15.05 14.63 19.59
C ARG A 104 -14.15 14.14 18.46
N PHE A 105 -14.71 13.94 17.28
CA PHE A 105 -13.93 13.75 16.05
C PHE A 105 -13.31 15.07 15.61
N SER A 106 -12.05 15.00 15.20
CA SER A 106 -11.31 16.16 14.75
C SER A 106 -10.49 15.70 13.55
N GLY A 107 -11.07 15.62 12.35
CA GLY A 107 -10.32 15.32 11.11
C GLY A 107 -9.74 13.90 10.95
N VAL A 108 -8.73 13.80 10.09
CA VAL A 108 -8.11 12.54 9.63
C VAL A 108 -6.59 12.61 9.63
N ILE A 109 -5.93 11.46 9.69
CA ILE A 109 -4.49 11.34 9.50
C ILE A 109 -4.19 11.10 8.02
N ASP A 110 -3.25 11.86 7.48
CA ASP A 110 -2.86 11.80 6.08
C ASP A 110 -1.46 11.19 5.88
N GLU A 111 -0.57 11.30 6.86
CA GLU A 111 0.78 10.72 6.78
C GLU A 111 1.33 10.43 8.18
N ILE A 112 2.31 9.54 8.28
CA ILE A 112 3.03 9.26 9.54
C ILE A 112 4.55 9.40 9.35
N LEU A 113 5.21 9.89 10.39
CA LEU A 113 6.66 9.99 10.49
C LEU A 113 7.20 8.86 11.38
N ILE A 114 8.22 8.17 10.87
CA ILE A 114 8.78 6.96 11.45
C ILE A 114 10.26 7.19 11.75
N ASP A 115 10.70 6.78 12.93
CA ASP A 115 12.12 6.67 13.25
C ASP A 115 12.71 5.40 12.62
N GLU A 116 13.68 5.59 11.73
CA GLU A 116 14.36 4.51 11.00
C GLU A 116 15.18 3.59 11.90
N ASN A 117 15.57 4.05 13.09
CA ASN A 117 16.39 3.23 14.00
C ASN A 117 15.52 2.38 14.92
N SER A 118 14.39 2.92 15.38
CA SER A 118 13.53 2.27 16.39
C SER A 118 12.25 1.68 15.82
N GLY A 119 11.83 2.08 14.63
CA GLY A 119 10.53 1.72 14.04
C GLY A 119 9.35 2.40 14.71
N LYS A 120 9.61 3.31 15.66
CA LYS A 120 8.58 4.02 16.39
C LYS A 120 7.97 5.13 15.52
N ILE A 121 6.65 5.23 15.55
CA ILE A 121 5.95 6.38 14.97
C ILE A 121 6.23 7.57 15.89
N THR A 122 6.84 8.62 15.35
CA THR A 122 7.21 9.81 16.12
C THR A 122 6.10 10.84 16.09
N GLU A 123 5.52 11.04 14.91
CA GLU A 123 4.49 12.05 14.66
C GLU A 123 3.49 11.55 13.61
N CYS A 124 2.24 12.00 13.72
CA CYS A 124 1.19 11.76 12.72
C CYS A 124 0.73 13.10 12.13
N ARG A 125 0.78 13.23 10.80
CA ARG A 125 0.26 14.40 10.10
C ARG A 125 -1.26 14.34 10.10
N TRP A 126 -1.84 15.29 10.81
CA TRP A 126 -3.27 15.46 10.97
C TRP A 126 -3.79 16.57 10.07
N ILE A 127 -4.97 16.34 9.49
CA ILE A 127 -5.72 17.31 8.72
C ILE A 127 -7.13 17.41 9.30
N SER A 128 -7.47 18.60 9.79
CA SER A 128 -8.81 18.97 10.25
C SER A 128 -9.78 19.13 9.08
N ASP A 129 -11.08 18.95 9.34
CA ASP A 129 -12.16 19.22 8.38
C ASP A 129 -12.13 20.68 7.87
N ASN A 130 -11.60 21.59 8.70
CA ASN A 130 -11.44 23.01 8.36
C ASN A 130 -10.12 23.32 7.62
N LYS A 131 -9.47 22.32 7.02
CA LYS A 131 -8.18 22.41 6.30
C LYS A 131 -7.01 22.94 7.14
N LYS A 132 -7.11 22.90 8.46
CA LYS A 132 -5.94 23.06 9.33
C LYS A 132 -5.14 21.78 9.29
N SER A 133 -3.82 21.88 9.24
CA SER A 133 -2.94 20.74 9.33
C SER A 133 -1.90 20.93 10.42
N GLY A 134 -1.40 19.82 10.94
CA GLY A 134 -0.27 19.84 11.85
C GLY A 134 0.19 18.44 12.20
N PHE A 135 1.19 18.36 13.06
CA PHE A 135 1.80 17.10 13.46
C PHE A 135 1.41 16.79 14.91
N ILE A 136 0.79 15.62 15.10
CA ILE A 136 0.44 15.08 16.42
C ILE A 136 1.62 14.24 16.88
N PRO A 137 2.38 14.66 17.90
CA PRO A 137 3.44 13.84 18.46
C PRO A 137 2.89 12.59 19.15
N ASN A 138 3.66 11.50 19.13
CA ASN A 138 3.23 10.20 19.68
C ASN A 138 2.85 10.24 21.17
N ASN A 139 3.43 11.16 21.97
CA ASN A 139 3.07 11.29 23.38
C ASN A 139 1.62 11.73 23.64
N LEU A 140 0.92 12.27 22.64
CA LEU A 140 -0.48 12.67 22.73
C LEU A 140 -1.42 11.60 22.19
N ILE A 141 -0.88 10.55 21.57
CA ILE A 141 -1.65 9.43 21.06
C ILE A 141 -1.87 8.45 22.20
N ILE A 142 -3.14 8.14 22.46
CA ILE A 142 -3.57 7.24 23.52
C ILE A 142 -3.66 5.82 22.97
N ASN A 143 -4.23 5.65 21.77
CA ASN A 143 -4.43 4.32 21.18
C ASN A 143 -4.51 4.37 19.65
N PHE A 144 -3.98 3.33 19.01
CA PHE A 144 -4.06 3.10 17.57
C PHE A 144 -5.10 2.00 17.28
N GLY A 145 -6.23 2.37 16.69
CA GLY A 145 -7.25 1.43 16.23
C GLY A 145 -7.15 1.12 14.74
N LYS A 146 -8.11 0.33 14.24
CA LYS A 146 -8.22 -0.04 12.82
C LYS A 146 -8.29 1.18 11.90
N ASP A 147 -9.29 2.05 12.13
CA ASP A 147 -9.53 3.26 11.35
C ASP A 147 -9.76 4.48 12.28
N LEU A 148 -9.32 4.38 13.53
CA LEU A 148 -9.55 5.36 14.58
C LEU A 148 -8.28 5.58 15.39
N LEU A 149 -7.86 6.84 15.52
CA LEU A 149 -6.76 7.27 16.37
C LEU A 149 -7.33 8.04 17.56
N ILE A 150 -7.09 7.55 18.78
CA ILE A 150 -7.54 8.24 19.99
C ILE A 150 -6.41 9.13 20.51
N VAL A 151 -6.68 10.41 20.70
CA VAL A 151 -5.72 11.43 21.16
C VAL A 151 -6.22 12.17 22.39
N ASP A 152 -5.30 12.82 23.12
CA ASP A 152 -5.67 13.67 24.26
C ASP A 152 -6.50 14.89 23.82
N ASP A 153 -7.35 15.42 24.70
CA ASP A 153 -8.26 16.54 24.39
C ASP A 153 -7.49 17.84 24.08
N GLU A 154 -6.30 18.00 24.63
CA GLU A 154 -5.45 19.19 24.47
C GLU A 154 -4.52 19.11 23.26
N PHE A 155 -4.67 18.12 22.38
CA PHE A 155 -3.72 17.96 21.28
C PHE A 155 -3.72 19.18 20.33
N GLU A 156 -4.88 19.77 20.01
CA GLU A 156 -5.01 20.92 19.11
C GLU A 156 -4.23 22.16 19.58
N SER A 157 -4.03 22.35 20.89
CA SER A 157 -3.28 23.49 21.43
C SER A 157 -1.77 23.28 21.39
N SER A 158 -1.33 22.02 21.44
CA SER A 158 0.08 21.63 21.39
C SER A 158 0.63 21.51 19.96
N ILE A 159 -0.26 21.44 18.96
CA ILE A 159 0.12 21.35 17.56
C ILE A 159 0.71 22.70 17.10
N SER A 160 1.97 22.67 16.69
CA SER A 160 2.56 23.79 15.95
C SER A 160 1.82 23.94 14.63
N ASN A 161 1.07 25.04 14.46
CA ASN A 161 0.38 25.34 13.21
C ASN A 161 1.41 25.57 12.09
N THR A 162 1.75 24.53 11.35
CA THR A 162 2.43 24.67 10.07
C THR A 162 1.34 24.87 9.03
N THR A 163 1.28 26.08 8.47
CA THR A 163 0.40 26.39 7.34
C THR A 163 0.67 25.43 6.18
N PRO A 164 -0.33 25.14 5.31
CA PRO A 164 -0.14 24.32 4.11
C PRO A 164 0.96 24.81 3.14
N ASP A 165 1.48 26.04 3.33
CA ASP A 165 2.46 26.71 2.47
C ASP A 165 3.93 26.47 2.84
N GLN A 166 4.23 25.66 3.85
CA GLN A 166 5.61 25.19 4.12
C GLN A 166 5.81 23.70 3.84
N ILE A 167 4.95 23.13 3.00
CA ILE A 167 5.39 22.04 2.13
C ILE A 167 6.28 22.71 1.09
N ALA A 168 7.58 22.80 1.38
CA ALA A 168 8.52 22.82 0.27
C ALA A 168 8.17 21.58 -0.57
N PRO A 169 7.73 21.73 -1.83
CA PRO A 169 7.61 20.58 -2.71
C PRO A 169 8.96 19.87 -2.67
N LEU A 170 8.96 18.55 -2.55
CA LEU A 170 10.14 17.73 -2.76
C LEU A 170 10.81 18.17 -4.08
N GLN A 171 11.79 19.07 -4.00
CA GLN A 171 12.69 19.43 -5.08
C GLN A 171 13.71 18.30 -5.25
N VAL A 172 13.23 17.08 -5.49
CA VAL A 172 14.03 15.97 -6.00
C VAL A 172 13.70 15.72 -7.48
N VAL A 173 12.65 16.35 -8.01
CA VAL A 173 12.28 16.20 -9.43
C VAL A 173 13.16 16.99 -10.40
N THR A 174 14.07 17.87 -9.94
CA THR A 174 14.80 18.80 -10.84
C THR A 174 16.27 18.46 -11.10
N LYS A 175 16.68 17.18 -11.01
CA LYS A 175 18.03 16.80 -11.49
C LYS A 175 18.14 15.51 -12.32
N LEU A 176 17.06 14.76 -12.53
CA LEU A 176 17.07 13.57 -13.39
C LEU A 176 16.45 13.78 -14.77
N GLU A 177 15.79 14.92 -15.03
CA GLU A 177 15.17 15.23 -16.33
C GLU A 177 16.15 15.56 -17.47
N LYS A 178 17.48 15.44 -17.26
CA LYS A 178 18.47 15.64 -18.34
C LYS A 178 18.97 14.35 -19.02
N ALA A 179 18.54 13.16 -18.59
CA ALA A 179 19.10 11.91 -19.14
C ALA A 179 18.15 11.05 -19.98
N TYR A 180 16.82 11.17 -19.84
CA TYR A 180 15.88 10.38 -20.65
C TYR A 180 14.79 11.27 -21.24
N GLY A 181 15.09 11.79 -22.43
CA GLY A 181 14.16 12.58 -23.21
C GLY A 181 12.96 11.76 -23.70
N SER A 182 11.83 12.48 -23.75
CA SER A 182 10.71 12.29 -24.68
C SER A 182 9.96 10.96 -24.66
N ARG A 183 8.84 10.94 -23.91
CA ARG A 183 7.51 10.45 -24.35
C ARG A 183 6.53 10.42 -23.18
N PHE A 184 6.02 11.57 -22.75
CA PHE A 184 4.75 11.60 -21.98
C PHE A 184 3.97 12.84 -22.39
N ASN A 185 2.82 12.62 -23.04
CA ASN A 185 1.90 13.66 -23.47
C ASN A 185 0.90 13.91 -22.32
N PRO A 186 0.73 15.13 -21.77
CA PRO A 186 0.02 15.34 -20.50
C PRO A 186 -1.52 15.31 -20.56
N LEU A 187 -2.14 14.65 -21.54
CA LEU A 187 -3.60 14.72 -21.75
C LEU A 187 -4.39 13.43 -21.46
N GLU A 188 -3.77 12.42 -20.85
CA GLU A 188 -4.48 11.22 -20.37
C GLU A 188 -4.33 11.04 -18.86
N VAL A 189 -4.93 11.97 -18.09
CA VAL A 189 -5.27 11.72 -16.68
C VAL A 189 -6.78 11.78 -16.55
N LYS A 190 -7.42 10.63 -16.76
CA LYS A 190 -8.81 10.41 -16.35
C LYS A 190 -8.99 8.98 -15.85
N GLU A 191 -9.54 8.90 -14.64
CA GLU A 191 -10.07 7.72 -13.93
C GLU A 191 -9.09 6.87 -13.09
N LEU A 192 -8.82 7.36 -11.88
CA LEU A 192 -8.65 6.52 -10.70
C LEU A 192 -10.00 5.85 -10.38
N VAL A 193 -10.11 4.53 -10.57
CA VAL A 193 -11.31 3.75 -10.22
C VAL A 193 -11.07 2.97 -8.91
N PRO A 194 -11.97 3.06 -7.92
CA PRO A 194 -11.81 2.43 -6.59
C PRO A 194 -11.83 0.90 -6.64
N PHE A 195 -11.10 0.29 -5.70
CA PHE A 195 -11.19 -1.11 -5.29
C PHE A 195 -12.65 -1.49 -5.00
N SER A 196 -13.33 -2.12 -5.95
CA SER A 196 -14.53 -2.97 -5.84
C SER A 196 -15.34 -2.92 -7.14
N LYS A 197 -14.92 -3.68 -8.16
CA LYS A 197 -15.70 -4.19 -9.30
C LYS A 197 -14.76 -4.98 -10.23
N PRO A 198 -15.16 -6.13 -10.80
CA PRO A 198 -14.44 -6.72 -11.92
C PRO A 198 -14.39 -5.68 -13.06
N LYS A 199 -13.19 -5.37 -13.53
CA LYS A 199 -12.96 -4.28 -14.49
C LYS A 199 -13.72 -4.56 -15.80
N PRO A 200 -14.45 -3.59 -16.38
CA PRO A 200 -15.30 -3.81 -17.56
C PRO A 200 -14.56 -3.90 -18.91
N TYR A 201 -13.22 -4.00 -18.92
CA TYR A 201 -12.43 -3.90 -20.16
C TYR A 201 -12.40 -5.18 -21.02
N LEU A 202 -12.94 -6.29 -20.53
CA LEU A 202 -13.00 -7.52 -21.32
C LEU A 202 -14.24 -7.57 -22.22
N VAL A 203 -15.35 -6.95 -21.82
CA VAL A 203 -16.62 -7.02 -22.57
C VAL A 203 -16.45 -6.39 -23.96
N GLY A 204 -16.75 -7.16 -24.99
CA GLY A 204 -16.60 -6.73 -26.39
C GLY A 204 -15.30 -7.17 -27.07
N ARG A 205 -14.35 -7.78 -26.34
CA ARG A 205 -13.14 -8.38 -26.93
C ARG A 205 -13.44 -9.72 -27.58
N LEU A 206 -12.59 -10.14 -28.52
CA LEU A 206 -12.66 -11.44 -29.16
C LEU A 206 -11.81 -12.47 -28.42
N VAL A 207 -12.41 -13.61 -28.11
CA VAL A 207 -11.77 -14.78 -27.50
C VAL A 207 -10.91 -15.48 -28.56
N LEU A 208 -9.67 -15.81 -28.21
CA LEU A 208 -8.68 -16.40 -29.10
C LEU A 208 -8.68 -17.93 -29.06
N THR A 209 -9.01 -18.51 -27.90
CA THR A 209 -8.94 -19.95 -27.65
C THR A 209 -10.11 -20.40 -26.78
N ASP A 210 -10.45 -21.68 -26.85
CA ASP A 210 -11.49 -22.25 -26.00
C ASP A 210 -11.05 -22.23 -24.53
N ILE A 211 -11.94 -21.77 -23.66
CA ILE A 211 -11.71 -21.69 -22.21
C ILE A 211 -12.69 -22.63 -21.53
N LEU A 212 -12.14 -23.61 -20.82
CA LEU A 212 -12.86 -24.67 -20.12
C LEU A 212 -12.67 -24.49 -18.61
N ALA A 213 -13.72 -24.73 -17.84
CA ALA A 213 -13.65 -24.92 -16.40
C ALA A 213 -13.00 -26.27 -16.05
N GLU A 214 -12.60 -26.45 -14.79
CA GLU A 214 -11.99 -27.71 -14.31
C GLU A 214 -12.94 -28.90 -14.42
N ASP A 215 -14.26 -28.66 -14.39
CA ASP A 215 -15.31 -29.67 -14.56
C ASP A 215 -15.57 -30.03 -16.04
N GLY A 216 -14.84 -29.43 -16.98
CA GLY A 216 -14.98 -29.63 -18.42
C GLY A 216 -16.07 -28.78 -19.09
N ASN A 217 -16.75 -27.89 -18.36
CA ASN A 217 -17.74 -26.99 -18.94
C ASN A 217 -17.08 -25.84 -19.73
N ILE A 218 -17.67 -25.48 -20.87
CA ILE A 218 -17.16 -24.39 -21.73
C ILE A 218 -17.58 -23.02 -21.17
N ILE A 219 -16.58 -22.20 -20.85
CA ILE A 219 -16.76 -20.81 -20.39
C ILE A 219 -16.80 -19.88 -21.61
N ALA A 220 -15.91 -20.10 -22.58
CA ALA A 220 -15.80 -19.31 -23.81
C ALA A 220 -15.28 -20.16 -24.98
N GLN A 221 -15.77 -19.93 -26.20
CA GLN A 221 -15.22 -20.54 -27.41
C GLN A 221 -14.33 -19.56 -28.18
N SER A 222 -13.33 -20.08 -28.88
CA SER A 222 -12.52 -19.31 -29.81
C SER A 222 -13.41 -18.62 -30.86
N GLY A 223 -13.26 -17.30 -30.98
CA GLY A 223 -14.07 -16.45 -31.85
C GLY A 223 -15.26 -15.77 -31.17
N ASP A 224 -15.59 -16.13 -29.93
CA ASP A 224 -16.68 -15.48 -29.20
C ASP A 224 -16.34 -14.03 -28.83
N VAL A 225 -17.37 -13.20 -28.72
CA VAL A 225 -17.25 -11.88 -28.10
C VAL A 225 -17.47 -12.04 -26.61
N VAL A 226 -16.51 -11.58 -25.80
CA VAL A 226 -16.61 -11.66 -24.35
C VAL A 226 -17.83 -10.88 -23.85
N THR A 227 -18.69 -11.56 -23.11
CA THR A 227 -19.87 -10.97 -22.44
C THR A 227 -19.65 -10.86 -20.93
N GLN A 228 -20.50 -10.08 -20.27
CA GLN A 228 -20.49 -9.96 -18.81
C GLN A 228 -20.70 -11.32 -18.12
N GLU A 229 -21.56 -12.16 -18.68
CA GLU A 229 -21.84 -13.51 -18.17
C GLU A 229 -20.61 -14.45 -18.29
N MET A 230 -19.80 -14.31 -19.35
CA MET A 230 -18.56 -15.08 -19.52
C MET A 230 -17.51 -14.69 -18.47
N ILE A 231 -17.45 -13.40 -18.11
CA ILE A 231 -16.55 -12.90 -17.05
C ILE A 231 -16.95 -13.49 -15.70
N GLU A 232 -18.24 -13.48 -15.37
CA GLU A 232 -18.75 -14.02 -14.11
C GLU A 232 -18.50 -15.53 -14.00
N ARG A 233 -18.73 -16.28 -15.09
CA ARG A 233 -18.41 -17.71 -15.17
C ARG A 233 -16.91 -17.97 -15.06
N ALA A 234 -16.07 -17.14 -15.68
CA ALA A 234 -14.62 -17.26 -15.58
C ALA A 234 -14.09 -16.95 -14.17
N VAL A 235 -14.67 -15.98 -13.46
CA VAL A 235 -14.34 -15.70 -12.04
C VAL A 235 -14.79 -16.86 -11.14
N ALA A 236 -15.99 -17.39 -11.35
CA ALA A 236 -16.53 -18.50 -10.56
C ALA A 236 -15.73 -19.80 -10.75
N ALA A 237 -15.12 -20.00 -11.92
CA ALA A 237 -14.35 -21.19 -12.26
C ALA A 237 -12.82 -21.01 -12.12
N ASP A 238 -12.33 -19.90 -11.52
CA ASP A 238 -10.91 -19.54 -11.43
C ASP A 238 -10.16 -19.50 -12.78
N LYS A 239 -10.90 -19.17 -13.85
CA LYS A 239 -10.44 -19.07 -15.24
C LYS A 239 -10.41 -17.63 -15.77
N TYR A 240 -10.51 -16.64 -14.88
CA TYR A 240 -10.48 -15.22 -15.25
C TYR A 240 -9.14 -14.77 -15.85
N VAL A 241 -8.03 -15.36 -15.37
CA VAL A 241 -6.69 -15.11 -15.91
C VAL A 241 -6.58 -15.65 -17.35
N ASP A 242 -7.06 -16.89 -17.57
CA ASP A 242 -7.09 -17.52 -18.90
C ASP A 242 -7.93 -16.69 -19.89
N LEU A 243 -9.07 -16.14 -19.44
CA LEU A 243 -9.89 -15.22 -20.23
C LEU A 243 -9.18 -13.90 -20.55
N THR A 244 -8.42 -13.34 -19.61
CA THR A 244 -7.69 -12.09 -19.82
C THR A 244 -6.52 -12.26 -20.81
N LEU A 245 -5.83 -13.39 -20.75
CA LEU A 245 -4.67 -13.68 -21.62
C LEU A 245 -5.08 -14.08 -23.04
N ASN A 246 -6.28 -14.63 -23.22
CA ASN A 246 -6.76 -15.14 -24.50
C ASN A 246 -7.82 -14.24 -25.14
N THR A 247 -7.75 -12.92 -24.93
CA THR A 247 -8.67 -11.97 -25.57
C THR A 247 -7.92 -10.85 -26.29
N ARG A 248 -8.45 -10.41 -27.43
CA ARG A 248 -7.92 -9.25 -28.18
C ARG A 248 -9.00 -8.20 -28.43
N ASP A 249 -8.58 -6.95 -28.57
CA ASP A 249 -9.47 -5.90 -29.07
C ASP A 249 -9.95 -6.24 -30.49
N LYS A 250 -11.17 -5.85 -30.82
CA LYS A 250 -11.81 -6.12 -32.11
C LYS A 250 -11.20 -5.31 -33.24
#